data_AF-A0A821ZQ16-F1
#
_entry.id   AF-A0A821ZQ16-F1
#
_cell.length_a   1.000
_cell.length_b   1.000
_cell.length_c   1.000
_cell.angle_alpha   90.00
_cell.angle_beta   90.00
_cell.angle_gamma   90.00
#
_symmetry.space_group_name_H-M   'P 1'
#
loop_
_entity.id
_entity.type
_entity.pdbx_description
1 polymer ?
#
loop_
_entity_poly.entity_id
_entity_poly.type
_entity_poly.pdbx_seq_one_letter_code
_entity_poly.pdbx_strand_id
1 'polypeptide(L)'
;MVRMNACEYNEKSCIQLSPFFHQVGGHSSMFQYDKNTVCKVLELSELDFYQSMPESLKKFAPEFRGTITVQYCEDKLGFIKLVAYPQTACTDN
;
A
#
# COMPACT_ATOMS: atom_id res chain seq x y z
N MET A 1 -1.18 4.11 -0.84
CA MET A 1 0.23 4.23 -1.30
C MET A 1 1.14 3.49 -0.32
N VAL A 2 2.32 3.04 -0.75
CA VAL A 2 3.16 2.10 0.01
C VAL A 2 4.59 2.60 0.17
N ARG A 3 5.08 2.67 1.41
CA ARG A 3 6.50 2.82 1.71
C ARG A 3 7.11 1.45 2.01
N MET A 4 8.10 1.04 1.25
CA MET A 4 8.79 -0.24 1.46
C MET A 4 10.03 -0.04 2.34
N ASN A 5 10.15 -0.83 3.40
CA ASN A 5 11.33 -0.87 4.29
C ASN A 5 11.74 -2.33 4.53
N ALA A 6 13.04 -2.60 4.68
CA ALA A 6 13.54 -3.91 5.09
C ALA A 6 13.53 -4.01 6.63
N CYS A 7 12.82 -4.99 7.23
CA CYS A 7 12.91 -5.28 8.66
C CYS A 7 12.23 -6.61 9.04
N GLU A 8 12.50 -7.08 10.27
CA GLU A 8 12.06 -8.35 10.87
C GLU A 8 10.53 -8.46 11.07
N TYR A 9 10.04 -9.69 10.88
CA TYR A 9 8.62 -10.08 10.92
C TYR A 9 7.97 -9.87 12.29
N ASN A 10 6.86 -9.13 12.34
CA ASN A 10 6.03 -9.00 13.54
C ASN A 10 4.61 -9.54 13.29
N GLU A 11 4.28 -10.65 13.94
CA GLU A 11 3.14 -11.53 13.61
C GLU A 11 1.76 -10.97 14.02
N LYS A 12 1.69 -9.86 14.78
CA LYS A 12 0.46 -9.48 15.50
C LYS A 12 -0.58 -8.63 14.75
N SER A 13 -0.27 -8.06 13.59
CA SER A 13 -1.25 -7.22 12.83
C SER A 13 -0.85 -6.98 11.38
N CYS A 14 -0.35 -8.02 10.73
CA CYS A 14 0.26 -7.92 9.41
C CYS A 14 -0.68 -8.43 8.30
N ILE A 15 -0.72 -7.75 7.14
CA ILE A 15 -1.56 -8.12 5.98
C ILE A 15 -0.64 -8.57 4.85
N GLN A 16 -0.82 -9.81 4.39
CA GLN A 16 -0.04 -10.29 3.24
C GLN A 16 -0.53 -9.62 1.96
N LEU A 17 0.38 -8.96 1.25
CA LEU A 17 0.10 -8.36 -0.05
C LEU A 17 0.38 -9.36 -1.18
N SER A 18 -0.50 -9.36 -2.17
CA SER A 18 -0.32 -10.15 -3.41
C SER A 18 -0.20 -9.22 -4.61
N PRO A 19 0.46 -9.62 -5.71
CA PRO A 19 0.47 -8.84 -6.94
C PRO A 19 -0.95 -8.60 -7.45
N PHE A 20 -1.24 -7.37 -7.88
CA PHE A 20 -2.56 -7.06 -8.44
C PHE A 20 -2.68 -7.62 -9.87
N PHE A 21 -3.47 -8.69 -10.02
CA PHE A 21 -3.57 -9.44 -11.27
C PHE A 21 -4.09 -8.63 -12.48
N HIS A 22 -4.94 -7.62 -12.23
CA HIS A 22 -5.56 -6.83 -13.30
C HIS A 22 -4.72 -5.60 -13.69
N GLN A 23 -3.41 -5.63 -13.44
CA GLN A 23 -2.51 -4.56 -13.84
C GLN A 23 -2.32 -4.58 -15.37
N VAL A 24 -2.70 -3.48 -16.03
CA VAL A 24 -2.67 -3.33 -17.50
C VAL A 24 -1.55 -2.42 -18.03
N GLY A 25 -0.66 -1.93 -17.16
CA GLY A 25 0.47 -1.04 -17.52
C GLY A 25 1.66 -1.20 -16.58
N GLY A 26 2.85 -0.71 -16.96
CA GLY A 26 4.13 -1.16 -16.37
C GLY A 26 4.97 -0.16 -15.56
N HIS A 27 4.47 1.05 -15.27
CA HIS A 27 5.32 2.09 -14.65
C HIS A 27 5.48 1.96 -13.12
N SER A 28 4.57 1.29 -12.42
CA SER A 28 4.68 1.08 -10.97
C SER A 28 4.03 -0.24 -10.58
N SER A 29 4.64 -0.98 -9.67
CA SER A 29 4.06 -2.18 -9.08
C SER A 29 2.79 -1.84 -8.30
N MET A 30 1.76 -2.67 -8.49
CA MET A 30 0.51 -2.62 -7.72
C MET A 30 0.30 -3.93 -6.96
N PHE A 31 -0.16 -3.80 -5.73
CA PHE A 31 -0.39 -4.91 -4.81
C PHE A 31 -1.84 -4.87 -4.33
N GLN A 32 -2.47 -6.02 -4.16
CA GLN A 32 -3.79 -6.11 -3.59
C GLN A 32 -3.70 -6.12 -2.05
N TYR A 33 -4.40 -5.19 -1.40
CA TYR A 33 -4.50 -5.11 0.07
C TYR A 33 -5.75 -5.82 0.57
N ASP A 34 -6.89 -5.58 -0.08
CA ASP A 34 -8.15 -6.29 0.15
C ASP A 34 -8.93 -6.42 -1.17
N LYS A 35 -10.23 -6.76 -1.12
CA LYS A 35 -11.08 -6.91 -2.32
C LYS A 35 -11.30 -5.59 -3.09
N ASN A 36 -11.24 -4.46 -2.41
CA ASN A 36 -11.61 -3.13 -2.90
C ASN A 36 -10.47 -2.12 -2.83
N THR A 37 -9.35 -2.47 -2.20
CA THR A 37 -8.21 -1.58 -1.98
C THR A 37 -6.96 -2.15 -2.64
N VAL A 38 -6.32 -1.32 -3.48
CA VAL A 38 -5.03 -1.59 -4.08
C VAL A 38 -3.96 -0.67 -3.50
N CYS A 39 -2.75 -1.17 -3.49
CA CYS A 39 -1.56 -0.57 -2.93
C CYS A 39 -0.57 -0.33 -4.06
N LYS A 40 -0.26 0.94 -4.31
CA LYS A 40 0.79 1.36 -5.25
C LYS A 40 2.01 1.84 -4.49
N VAL A 41 3.20 1.68 -5.06
CA VAL A 41 4.44 2.30 -4.55
C VAL A 41 4.19 3.80 -4.30
N LEU A 42 4.74 4.33 -3.21
CA LEU A 42 4.61 5.73 -2.85
C LEU A 42 5.42 6.61 -3.82
N GLU A 43 4.69 7.37 -4.65
CA GLU A 43 5.24 8.44 -5.48
C GLU A 43 4.82 9.78 -4.88
N LEU A 44 5.78 10.69 -4.65
CA LEU A 44 5.52 11.94 -3.94
C LEU A 44 4.60 12.85 -4.75
N SER A 45 4.83 12.93 -6.07
CA SER A 45 3.97 13.73 -6.94
C SER A 45 2.53 13.20 -7.00
N GLU A 46 2.34 11.88 -6.89
CA GLU A 46 1.00 11.29 -6.83
C GLU A 46 0.34 11.55 -5.47
N LEU A 47 1.11 11.48 -4.38
CA LEU A 47 0.62 11.84 -3.04
C LEU A 47 0.13 13.28 -3.01
N ASP A 48 0.94 14.22 -3.51
CA ASP A 48 0.57 15.64 -3.57
C ASP A 48 -0.69 15.86 -4.40
N PHE A 49 -0.85 15.12 -5.51
CA PHE A 49 -2.06 15.15 -6.33
C PHE A 49 -3.31 14.72 -5.54
N TYR A 50 -3.25 13.59 -4.82
CA TYR A 50 -4.39 13.13 -4.01
C TYR A 50 -4.66 14.04 -2.80
N GLN A 51 -3.63 14.66 -2.20
CA GLN A 51 -3.77 15.59 -1.07
C GLN A 51 -4.33 16.96 -1.49
N SER A 52 -3.98 17.44 -2.67
CA SER A 52 -4.41 18.76 -3.19
C SER A 52 -5.66 18.71 -4.07
N MET A 53 -6.22 17.52 -4.32
CA MET A 53 -7.37 17.35 -5.22
C MET A 53 -8.63 18.07 -4.71
N PRO A 54 -9.28 18.92 -5.53
CA PRO A 54 -10.57 19.51 -5.21
C PRO A 54 -11.66 18.46 -4.96
N GLU A 55 -12.57 18.71 -4.01
CA GLU A 55 -13.71 17.84 -3.69
C GLU A 55 -14.55 17.45 -4.92
N SER A 56 -14.72 18.37 -5.86
CA SER A 56 -15.47 18.14 -7.10
C SER A 56 -14.88 17.04 -7.98
N LEU A 57 -13.58 16.79 -7.88
CA LEU A 57 -12.85 15.78 -8.67
C LEU A 57 -12.72 14.44 -7.95
N LYS A 58 -12.87 14.39 -6.62
CA LYS A 58 -12.72 13.15 -5.83
C LYS A 58 -13.65 12.03 -6.29
N LYS A 59 -14.86 12.34 -6.75
CA LYS A 59 -15.82 11.35 -7.27
C LYS A 59 -15.39 10.67 -8.57
N PHE A 60 -14.40 11.23 -9.28
CA PHE A 60 -13.87 10.70 -10.53
C PHE A 60 -12.51 10.02 -10.37
N ALA A 61 -11.89 10.17 -9.20
CA ALA A 61 -10.60 9.55 -8.88
C ALA A 61 -10.79 8.40 -7.88
N PRO A 62 -9.86 7.44 -7.83
CA PRO A 62 -9.81 6.48 -6.72
C PRO A 62 -9.71 7.20 -5.37
N GLU A 63 -10.34 6.64 -4.33
CA GLU A 63 -10.22 7.16 -2.97
C GLU A 63 -8.82 6.88 -2.41
N PHE A 64 -8.12 7.92 -1.96
CA PHE A 64 -6.86 7.76 -1.24
C PHE A 64 -7.14 7.41 0.24
N ARG A 65 -6.79 6.18 0.64
CA ARG A 65 -7.01 5.65 2.00
C ARG A 65 -5.79 5.73 2.92
N GLY A 66 -4.75 6.46 2.51
CA GLY A 66 -3.54 6.65 3.30
C GLY A 66 -2.31 5.87 2.82
N THR A 67 -1.30 5.86 3.68
CA THR A 67 -0.02 5.19 3.47
C THR A 67 0.14 4.00 4.40
N ILE A 68 0.79 2.95 3.91
CA ILE A 68 1.15 1.79 4.71
C ILE A 68 2.64 1.51 4.57
N THR A 69 3.22 0.89 5.59
CA THR A 69 4.58 0.36 5.49
C THR A 69 4.52 -1.10 5.06
N VAL A 70 5.37 -1.48 4.11
CA VAL A 70 5.50 -2.85 3.65
C VAL A 70 6.91 -3.36 3.92
N GLN A 71 6.99 -4.58 4.42
CA GLN A 71 8.21 -5.32 4.66
C GLN A 71 8.29 -6.55 3.77
N TYR A 72 9.51 -6.95 3.46
CA TYR A 72 9.82 -8.20 2.78
C TYR A 72 10.16 -9.26 3.84
N CYS A 73 9.52 -10.41 3.77
CA CYS A 73 9.80 -11.54 4.66
C CYS A 73 10.08 -12.78 3.82
N GLU A 74 11.19 -13.45 4.11
CA GLU A 74 11.49 -14.75 3.52
C GLU A 74 10.87 -15.86 4.36
N ASP A 75 10.14 -16.77 3.74
CA ASP A 75 9.62 -17.95 4.44
C ASP A 75 10.64 -19.10 4.50
N LYS A 76 10.30 -20.18 5.21
CA LYS A 76 11.18 -21.34 5.41
C LYS A 76 11.58 -22.06 4.11
N LEU A 77 10.90 -21.76 3.00
CA LEU A 77 11.15 -22.36 1.68
C LEU A 77 11.90 -21.38 0.75
N GLY A 78 12.29 -20.21 1.24
CA GLY A 78 13.00 -19.18 0.47
C GLY A 78 12.09 -18.28 -0.37
N PHE A 79 10.76 -18.34 -0.20
CA PHE A 79 9.86 -17.45 -0.93
C PHE A 79 9.74 -16.10 -0.25
N ILE A 80 9.87 -15.04 -1.05
CA ILE A 80 9.70 -13.66 -0.60
C ILE A 80 8.21 -13.34 -0.53
N LYS A 81 7.76 -12.89 0.64
CA LYS A 81 6.41 -12.38 0.91
C LYS A 81 6.46 -10.90 1.21
N LEU A 82 5.45 -10.19 0.73
CA LEU A 82 5.24 -8.78 1.06
C LEU A 82 4.20 -8.68 2.17
N VAL A 83 4.55 -8.00 3.25
CA VAL A 83 3.72 -7.88 4.43
C VAL A 83 3.50 -6.41 4.75
N ALA A 84 2.25 -5.99 4.74
CA ALA A 84 1.81 -4.66 5.10
C ALA A 84 1.50 -4.53 6.59
N TYR A 85 1.88 -3.39 7.15
CA TYR A 85 1.47 -2.95 8.49
C TYR A 85 0.66 -1.68 8.31
N PRO A 86 -0.67 -1.72 8.51
CA PRO A 86 -1.45 -0.50 8.53
C PRO A 86 -0.93 0.38 9.65
N GLN A 87 -0.65 1.65 9.36
CA GLN A 87 -0.47 2.63 10.42
C GLN A 87 -1.83 2.76 11.09
N THR A 88 -2.01 2.16 12.27
CA THR A 88 -3.07 2.59 13.17
C THR A 88 -2.84 4.08 13.35
N ALA A 89 -3.76 4.90 12.84
CA ALA A 89 -3.76 6.31 13.12
C ALA A 89 -3.58 6.46 14.63
N CYS A 90 -2.51 7.13 15.05
CA CYS A 90 -2.51 7.74 16.36
C CYS A 90 -3.79 8.57 16.39
N THR A 91 -4.74 8.18 17.22
CA THR A 91 -5.79 9.08 17.67
C THR A 91 -5.06 10.17 18.45
N ASP A 92 -4.74 11.26 17.78
CA ASP A 92 -4.37 12.50 18.45
C ASP A 92 -5.60 12.92 19.28
N ASN A 93 -5.51 12.71 20.61
CA ASN A 93 -6.38 13.35 21.60
C ASN A 93 -5.86 14.74 21.93
#